data_AF-A0A5M6CIQ2-F1
#
_entry.id   AF-A0A5M6CIQ2-F1
#
_cell.length_a   1.000
_cell.length_b   1.000
_cell.length_c   1.000
_cell.angle_alpha   90.00
_cell.angle_beta   90.00
_cell.angle_gamma   90.00
#
_symmetry.space_group_name_H-M   'P 1'
#
loop_
_entity.id
_entity.type
_entity.pdbx_description
1 polymer ?
#
loop_
_entity_poly.entity_id
_entity_poly.type
_entity_poly.pdbx_seq_one_letter_code
_entity_poly.pdbx_strand_id
1 'polypeptide(L)'
;MKNLKIISLLAGLLFLLGFTANAQNNTFSRSLCNPNFQGCSNIPLTLELHSQGQFPIANSKSVNAPSSGVTFHTSLKRIYIHLGGYTSSGYYTLPTTIGEGVIISLGAEGEGVGPYTVYIYKTGNYQFSVSVGYMAY
;
A
#
# COMPACT_ATOMS: atom_id res chain seq x y z
N MET A 1 -29.61 -18.37 48.94
CA MET A 1 -28.67 -17.37 48.41
C MET A 1 -27.46 -18.08 47.79
N LYS A 2 -27.51 -18.44 46.51
CA LYS A 2 -26.40 -19.04 45.75
C LYS A 2 -26.59 -18.59 44.31
N ASN A 3 -25.88 -17.57 43.84
CA ASN A 3 -25.73 -17.22 42.40
C ASN A 3 -24.77 -16.02 42.13
N LEU A 4 -23.87 -15.66 43.06
CA LEU A 4 -23.00 -14.48 42.90
C LEU A 4 -21.54 -14.77 42.52
N LYS A 5 -21.19 -16.01 42.13
CA LYS A 5 -19.79 -16.39 41.85
C LYS A 5 -19.41 -16.52 40.37
N ILE A 6 -20.37 -16.44 39.44
CA ILE A 6 -20.10 -16.72 38.01
C ILE A 6 -19.63 -15.48 37.24
N ILE A 7 -20.02 -14.27 37.66
CA ILE A 7 -19.72 -13.03 36.92
C ILE A 7 -18.24 -12.62 37.05
N SER A 8 -17.57 -12.99 38.15
CA SER A 8 -16.16 -12.66 38.38
C SER A 8 -15.18 -13.46 37.53
N LEU A 9 -15.53 -14.68 37.09
CA LEU A 9 -14.63 -15.51 36.28
C LEU A 9 -14.56 -15.05 34.81
N LEU A 10 -15.66 -14.47 34.31
CA LEU A 10 -15.75 -14.03 32.91
C LEU A 10 -14.97 -12.74 32.64
N ALA A 11 -14.87 -11.85 33.63
CA ALA A 11 -14.07 -10.62 33.52
C ALA A 11 -12.55 -10.89 33.55
N GLY A 12 -12.10 -11.92 34.27
CA GLY A 12 -10.69 -12.33 34.32
C GLY A 12 -10.19 -12.97 33.01
N LEU A 13 -11.06 -13.72 32.32
CA LEU A 13 -10.71 -14.37 31.05
C LEU A 13 -10.59 -13.37 29.88
N LEU A 14 -11.36 -12.27 29.92
CA LEU A 14 -11.30 -11.19 28.93
C LEU A 14 -10.02 -10.35 29.03
N PHE A 15 -9.39 -10.26 30.21
CA PHE A 15 -8.09 -9.58 30.38
C PHE A 15 -6.88 -10.45 30.02
N LEU A 16 -7.03 -11.78 30.05
CA LEU A 16 -6.00 -12.75 29.63
C LEU A 16 -5.94 -12.93 28.11
N LEU A 17 -7.04 -12.69 27.41
CA LEU A 17 -7.06 -12.53 25.96
C LEU A 17 -6.66 -11.10 25.61
N GLY A 18 -5.44 -10.70 25.99
CA GLY A 18 -4.84 -9.43 25.59
C GLY A 18 -4.90 -9.31 24.08
N PHE A 19 -6.00 -8.73 23.57
CA PHE A 19 -6.16 -8.32 22.19
C PHE A 19 -5.26 -7.10 22.04
N THR A 20 -3.95 -7.32 22.01
CA THR A 20 -3.08 -6.48 21.22
C THR A 20 -3.53 -6.74 19.79
N ALA A 21 -4.51 -5.95 19.34
CA ALA A 21 -4.75 -5.79 17.93
C ALA A 21 -3.44 -5.19 17.39
N ASN A 22 -2.50 -6.06 17.01
CA ASN A 22 -1.33 -5.65 16.26
C ASN A 22 -1.89 -4.92 15.06
N ALA A 23 -1.74 -3.59 15.04
CA ALA A 23 -2.26 -2.77 13.96
C ALA A 23 -1.67 -3.32 12.66
N GLN A 24 -2.51 -4.01 11.88
CA GLN A 24 -2.09 -4.61 10.64
C GLN A 24 -1.78 -3.45 9.69
N ASN A 25 -0.55 -3.44 9.18
CA ASN A 25 -0.07 -2.42 8.25
C ASN A 25 0.18 -3.07 6.88
N ASN A 26 -0.19 -2.35 5.83
CA ASN A 26 0.26 -2.65 4.48
C ASN A 26 1.75 -2.25 4.37
N THR A 27 2.62 -3.20 4.07
CA THR A 27 4.05 -2.97 3.86
C THR A 27 4.35 -2.93 2.37
N PHE A 28 5.03 -1.87 1.92
CA PHE A 28 5.45 -1.66 0.54
C PHE A 28 6.96 -1.66 0.48
N SER A 29 7.51 -2.56 -0.32
CA SER A 29 8.95 -2.66 -0.54
C SER A 29 9.26 -2.32 -2.00
N ARG A 30 10.26 -1.48 -2.23
CA ARG A 30 10.76 -1.28 -3.60
C ARG A 30 11.48 -2.55 -4.03
N SER A 31 11.03 -3.16 -5.12
CA SER A 31 11.78 -4.20 -5.81
C SER A 31 12.65 -3.58 -6.89
N LEU A 32 13.76 -4.24 -7.19
CA LEU A 32 14.41 -4.04 -8.49
C LEU A 32 13.40 -4.36 -9.61
N CYS A 33 13.59 -3.68 -10.73
CA CYS A 33 12.83 -3.76 -11.98
C CYS A 33 11.91 -4.98 -12.17
N ASN A 34 10.67 -4.72 -12.56
CA ASN A 34 9.83 -5.79 -13.10
C ASN A 34 10.40 -6.17 -14.49
N PRO A 35 10.68 -7.46 -14.76
CA PRO A 35 11.22 -7.90 -16.05
C PRO A 35 10.30 -7.58 -17.25
N ASN A 36 9.02 -7.28 -17.01
CA ASN A 36 8.07 -6.89 -18.04
C ASN A 36 8.17 -5.42 -18.46
N PHE A 37 9.08 -4.63 -17.87
CA PHE A 37 9.29 -3.23 -18.23
C PHE A 37 10.50 -3.04 -19.15
N GLN A 38 10.44 -2.06 -20.06
CA GLN A 38 11.55 -1.66 -20.93
C GLN A 38 12.59 -0.82 -20.18
N GLY A 39 13.14 -1.37 -19.11
CA GLY A 39 14.16 -0.75 -18.28
C GLY A 39 13.62 -0.20 -16.96
N CYS A 40 14.57 0.22 -16.12
CA CYS A 40 14.37 0.40 -14.68
C CYS A 40 14.65 1.83 -14.29
N SER A 41 13.74 2.43 -13.54
CA SER A 41 13.96 3.75 -12.97
C SER A 41 14.20 3.65 -11.47
N ASN A 42 15.31 4.23 -11.03
CA ASN A 42 15.63 4.42 -9.61
C ASN A 42 15.19 5.79 -9.09
N ILE A 43 14.34 6.49 -9.85
CA ILE A 43 13.83 7.79 -9.43
C ILE A 43 13.04 7.62 -8.11
N PRO A 44 13.23 8.56 -7.15
CA PRO A 44 12.45 8.61 -5.91
C PRO A 44 10.95 8.57 -6.18
N LEU A 45 10.26 7.60 -5.58
CA LEU A 45 8.81 7.42 -5.68
C LEU A 45 8.20 7.80 -4.35
N THR A 46 7.20 8.66 -4.36
CA THR A 46 6.34 8.91 -3.20
C THR A 46 4.99 8.23 -3.43
N LEU A 47 4.67 7.30 -2.53
CA LEU A 47 3.35 6.69 -2.44
C LEU A 47 2.50 7.53 -1.50
N GLU A 48 1.37 8.03 -2.00
CA GLU A 48 0.35 8.66 -1.20
C GLU A 48 -0.88 7.74 -1.15
N LEU A 49 -1.23 7.26 0.05
CA LEU A 49 -2.38 6.40 0.24
C LEU A 49 -3.51 7.11 0.97
N HIS A 50 -4.73 6.91 0.45
CA HIS A 50 -5.95 7.48 1.02
C HIS A 50 -6.88 6.41 1.59
N SER A 51 -7.57 6.76 2.67
CA SER A 51 -8.74 6.00 3.11
C SER A 51 -9.90 6.18 2.15
N GLN A 52 -10.85 5.24 2.22
CA GLN A 52 -12.15 5.42 1.58
C GLN A 52 -13.11 6.17 2.52
N GLY A 53 -14.10 6.86 1.95
CA GLY A 53 -15.16 7.54 2.69
C GLY A 53 -15.34 9.01 2.31
N GLN A 54 -16.29 9.65 2.98
CA GLN A 54 -16.67 11.06 2.75
C GLN A 54 -15.56 12.04 3.17
N PHE A 55 -14.75 11.67 4.17
CA PHE A 55 -13.61 12.45 4.65
C PHE A 55 -12.33 11.62 4.52
N PRO A 56 -11.75 11.53 3.32
CA PRO A 56 -10.57 10.70 3.09
C PRO A 56 -9.37 11.27 3.83
N ILE A 57 -8.65 10.41 4.56
CA ILE A 57 -7.37 10.72 5.20
C ILE A 57 -6.27 10.27 4.24
N ALA A 58 -5.26 11.11 4.04
CA ALA A 58 -4.09 10.81 3.20
C ALA A 58 -2.84 10.62 4.06
N ASN A 59 -1.93 9.76 3.62
CA ASN A 59 -0.58 9.65 4.17
C ASN A 59 0.41 9.39 3.04
N SER A 60 1.52 10.11 3.03
CA SER A 60 2.53 10.02 1.96
C SER A 60 3.86 9.54 2.52
N LYS A 61 4.45 8.53 1.87
CA LYS A 61 5.78 8.02 2.22
C LYS A 61 6.60 7.76 0.97
N SER A 62 7.89 8.07 1.05
CA SER A 62 8.83 7.84 -0.06
C SER A 62 9.42 6.44 -0.01
N VAL A 63 9.40 5.75 -1.15
CA VAL A 63 9.95 4.41 -1.36
C VAL A 63 11.06 4.52 -2.39
N ASN A 64 12.22 4.99 -1.94
CA ASN A 64 13.28 5.51 -2.82
C ASN A 64 14.33 4.48 -3.23
N ALA A 65 14.63 3.51 -2.37
CA ALA A 65 15.69 2.54 -2.62
C ALA A 65 15.12 1.12 -2.69
N PRO A 66 15.63 0.25 -3.59
CA PRO A 66 15.41 -1.20 -3.51
C PRO A 66 15.73 -1.67 -2.08
N SER A 67 14.90 -2.56 -1.52
CA SER A 67 14.97 -3.03 -0.10
C SER A 67 14.56 -2.03 0.99
N SER A 68 14.24 -0.77 0.66
CA SER A 68 13.51 0.10 1.59
C SER A 68 12.04 -0.29 1.65
N GLY A 69 11.53 -0.49 2.87
CA GLY A 69 10.14 -0.82 3.16
C GLY A 69 9.45 0.34 3.88
N VAL A 70 8.25 0.70 3.45
CA VAL A 70 7.38 1.64 4.16
C VAL A 70 6.08 0.96 4.54
N THR A 71 5.48 1.40 5.64
CA THR A 71 4.23 0.83 6.14
C THR A 71 3.11 1.87 6.13
N PHE A 72 1.89 1.44 5.83
CA PHE A 72 0.68 2.25 5.90
C PHE A 72 -0.39 1.51 6.68
N HIS A 73 -1.27 2.25 7.35
CA HIS A 73 -2.41 1.65 8.03
C HIS A 73 -3.30 0.92 7.00
N THR A 74 -3.85 -0.23 7.39
CA THR A 74 -4.64 -1.08 6.47
C THR A 74 -5.90 -0.42 5.93
N SER A 75 -6.42 0.63 6.58
CA SER A 75 -7.56 1.41 6.07
C SER A 75 -7.23 2.27 4.84
N LEU A 76 -5.95 2.52 4.56
CA LEU A 76 -5.51 3.27 3.39
C LEU A 76 -5.39 2.31 2.20
N LYS A 77 -6.31 2.45 1.22
CA LYS A 77 -6.49 1.51 0.11
C LYS A 77 -6.39 2.15 -1.28
N ARG A 78 -6.57 3.46 -1.36
CA ARG A 78 -6.47 4.20 -2.63
C ARG A 78 -5.07 4.76 -2.79
N ILE A 79 -4.51 4.65 -3.98
CA ILE A 79 -3.13 4.96 -4.29
C ILE A 79 -3.11 6.20 -5.18
N TYR A 80 -2.22 7.12 -4.84
CA TYR A 80 -1.83 8.24 -5.67
C TYR A 80 -0.30 8.31 -5.69
N ILE A 81 0.27 8.59 -6.85
CA ILE A 81 1.70 8.41 -7.11
C ILE A 81 2.33 9.75 -7.49
N HIS A 82 3.50 10.03 -6.92
CA HIS A 82 4.39 11.10 -7.35
C HIS A 82 5.79 10.55 -7.66
N LEU A 83 6.36 10.88 -8.82
CA LEU A 83 7.66 10.38 -9.29
C LEU A 83 8.32 11.40 -10.23
N GLY A 84 9.47 11.96 -9.84
CA GLY A 84 10.29 12.76 -10.75
C GLY A 84 9.59 13.95 -11.41
N GLY A 85 8.62 14.57 -10.73
CA GLY A 85 7.79 15.66 -11.27
C GLY A 85 6.50 15.21 -11.96
N TYR A 86 6.29 13.91 -12.15
CA TYR A 86 5.06 13.34 -12.68
C TYR A 86 4.15 12.86 -11.56
N THR A 87 2.84 12.96 -11.78
CA THR A 87 1.82 12.45 -10.87
C THR A 87 0.87 11.51 -11.61
N SER A 88 0.22 10.61 -10.87
CA SER A 88 -0.85 9.79 -11.44
C SER A 88 -2.05 10.66 -11.79
N SER A 89 -2.74 10.36 -12.89
CA SER A 89 -3.94 11.09 -13.34
C SER A 89 -5.17 10.91 -12.44
N GLY A 90 -5.12 9.94 -11.52
CA GLY A 90 -6.21 9.66 -10.61
C GLY A 90 -5.83 8.67 -9.53
N TYR A 91 -6.84 8.23 -8.78
CA TYR A 91 -6.67 7.26 -7.71
C TYR A 91 -6.83 5.83 -8.20
N TYR A 92 -5.89 4.98 -7.81
CA TYR A 92 -5.94 3.54 -8.06
C TYR A 92 -6.27 2.79 -6.77
N THR A 93 -6.65 1.51 -6.85
CA THR A 93 -6.95 0.71 -5.64
C THR A 93 -5.86 -0.33 -5.44
N LEU A 94 -5.49 -0.58 -4.17
CA LEU A 94 -4.57 -1.66 -3.83
C LEU A 94 -5.13 -3.02 -4.27
N PRO A 95 -4.29 -3.89 -4.87
CA PRO A 95 -4.71 -5.25 -5.20
C PRO A 95 -5.14 -6.01 -3.94
N THR A 96 -6.28 -6.71 -4.06
CA THR A 96 -6.87 -7.46 -2.96
C THR A 96 -6.35 -8.88 -2.92
N THR A 97 -6.11 -9.50 -4.08
CA THR A 97 -5.68 -10.90 -4.19
C THR A 97 -4.15 -11.00 -4.28
N ILE A 98 -3.56 -12.02 -3.63
CA ILE A 98 -2.13 -12.30 -3.79
C ILE A 98 -1.91 -12.79 -5.22
N GLY A 99 -0.89 -12.26 -5.90
CA GLY A 99 -0.67 -12.54 -7.32
C GLY A 99 -1.24 -11.50 -8.27
N GLU A 100 -2.01 -10.54 -7.77
CA GLU A 100 -2.49 -9.42 -8.58
C GLU A 100 -1.57 -8.21 -8.46
N GLY A 101 -1.57 -7.38 -9.50
CA GLY A 101 -0.91 -6.09 -9.47
C GLY A 101 -1.67 -5.04 -10.25
N VAL A 102 -1.39 -3.78 -9.93
CA VAL A 102 -1.91 -2.62 -10.62
C VAL A 102 -0.78 -1.90 -11.34
N ILE A 103 -1.01 -1.56 -12.60
CA ILE A 103 -0.10 -0.81 -13.46
C ILE A 103 -0.61 0.65 -13.51
N ILE A 104 0.28 1.58 -13.21
CA ILE A 104 -0.01 3.03 -13.16
C ILE A 104 0.97 3.73 -14.10
N SER A 105 0.47 4.17 -15.25
CA SER A 105 1.26 5.00 -16.18
C SER A 105 1.23 6.45 -15.72
N LEU A 106 2.38 7.09 -15.68
CA LEU A 106 2.56 8.48 -15.28
C LEU A 106 2.95 9.31 -16.51
N GLY A 107 2.16 10.32 -16.83
CA GLY A 107 2.46 11.29 -17.87
C GLY A 107 1.91 12.67 -17.56
N ALA A 108 2.37 13.67 -18.32
CA ALA A 108 1.80 15.00 -18.19
C ALA A 108 0.32 14.97 -18.61
N GLU A 109 -0.47 15.87 -18.04
CA GLU A 109 -1.88 15.97 -18.41
C GLU A 109 -2.02 16.17 -19.92
N GLY A 110 -2.77 15.27 -20.58
CA GLY A 110 -2.99 15.28 -22.02
C GLY A 110 -2.01 14.46 -22.86
N GLU A 111 -0.95 13.88 -22.30
CA GLU A 111 0.05 13.10 -23.07
C GLU A 111 -0.33 11.62 -23.29
N GLY A 112 -1.41 11.13 -22.68
CA GLY A 112 -1.91 9.76 -22.83
C GLY A 112 -1.08 8.69 -22.12
N VAL A 113 0.22 8.59 -22.42
CA VAL A 113 1.19 7.68 -21.77
C VAL A 113 2.50 8.44 -21.58
N GLY A 114 2.83 8.79 -20.34
CA GLY A 114 4.13 9.42 -20.08
C GLY A 114 5.26 8.42 -19.84
N PRO A 115 6.46 8.95 -19.48
CA PRO A 115 7.70 8.19 -19.59
C PRO A 115 7.85 7.09 -18.54
N TYR A 116 7.02 7.08 -17.49
CA TYR A 116 7.18 6.16 -16.38
C TYR A 116 5.94 5.28 -16.17
N THR A 117 6.20 4.05 -15.74
CA THR A 117 5.16 3.16 -15.27
C THR A 117 5.53 2.58 -13.92
N VAL A 118 4.57 2.61 -12.99
CA VAL A 118 4.69 2.02 -11.66
C VAL A 118 3.83 0.76 -11.61
N TYR A 119 4.41 -0.35 -11.18
CA TYR A 119 3.68 -1.58 -10.89
C TYR A 119 3.69 -1.85 -9.40
N ILE A 120 2.50 -2.03 -8.83
CA ILE A 120 2.31 -2.41 -7.43
C ILE A 120 1.69 -3.79 -7.41
N TYR A 121 2.46 -4.77 -6.94
CA TYR A 121 2.11 -6.19 -6.94
C TYR A 121 1.92 -6.69 -5.51
N LYS A 122 0.85 -7.44 -5.25
CA LYS A 122 0.62 -8.03 -3.94
C LYS A 122 1.36 -9.37 -3.82
N THR A 123 2.44 -9.37 -3.04
CA THR A 123 3.29 -10.55 -2.83
C THR A 123 2.82 -11.45 -1.69
N GLY A 124 2.03 -10.91 -0.76
CA GLY A 124 1.57 -11.64 0.42
C GLY A 124 0.47 -10.91 1.16
N ASN A 125 0.06 -11.47 2.31
CA ASN A 125 -0.94 -10.79 3.14
C ASN A 125 -0.36 -9.48 3.67
N TYR A 126 -1.01 -8.36 3.33
CA TYR A 126 -0.54 -6.99 3.61
C TYR A 126 0.86 -6.65 3.09
N GLN A 127 1.40 -7.41 2.13
CA GLN A 127 2.72 -7.18 1.56
C GLN A 127 2.61 -6.82 0.08
N PHE A 128 3.28 -5.74 -0.30
CA PHE A 128 3.27 -5.19 -1.64
C PHE A 128 4.70 -4.93 -2.12
N SER A 129 4.97 -5.31 -3.36
CA SER A 129 6.20 -4.99 -4.08
C SER A 129 5.91 -3.86 -5.05
N VAL A 130 6.82 -2.87 -5.11
CA VAL A 130 6.70 -1.73 -6.00
C VAL A 130 7.89 -1.66 -6.93
N SER A 131 7.61 -1.64 -8.23
CA SER A 131 8.62 -1.51 -9.28
C SER A 131 8.30 -0.30 -10.14
N VAL A 132 9.35 0.40 -10.59
CA VAL A 132 9.22 1.55 -11.51
C VAL A 132 10.06 1.26 -12.74
N GLY A 133 9.43 1.35 -13.90
CA GLY A 133 10.08 1.18 -15.19
C GLY A 133 9.78 2.34 -16.14
N TYR A 134 10.44 2.30 -17.29
CA TYR A 134 10.10 3.15 -18.44
C TYR A 134 9.10 2.39 -19.31
N MET A 135 7.96 3.02 -19.64
CA MET A 135 6.88 2.50 -20.49
C MET A 135 6.48 1.01 -20.26
N ALA A 136 5.30 0.77 -19.69
CA ALA A 136 4.65 -0.55 -19.82
C ALA A 136 3.97 -0.67 -21.19
N TYR A 137 4.34 -1.70 -21.96
CA TYR A 137 3.63 -2.15 -23.14
C TYR A 137 2.44 -3.04 -22.76
#